data_AF-A0A8X6GAB1-F1
#
_entry.id   AF-A0A8X6GAB1-F1
#
_cell.length_a   1.000
_cell.length_b   1.000
_cell.length_c   1.000
_cell.angle_alpha   90.00
_cell.angle_beta   90.00
_cell.angle_gamma   90.00
#
_symmetry.space_group_name_H-M   'P 1'
#
loop_
_entity.id
_entity.type
_entity.pdbx_description
1 polymer ?
#
loop_
_entity_poly.entity_id
_entity_poly.type
_entity_poly.pdbx_seq_one_letter_code
_entity_poly.pdbx_strand_id
1 'polypeptide(L)'
;MCPIVYVDGEEIEMLNRSSINNAETVCELTVQTSAKNISIEDLRVPILPEKVNKIAFIGDTGCRINMLFQQECNSVDSWPLKKNLDSIALHKPDLIIHVGDYHYRQTKCRNTKKCGDIYGYNKKAWYADWFEPAKDISLQSPFLFVRGNHESCNRAYEGWFRYLDSYPFSSEKCGNFVSSWSLDAGPMKFFIFDSSSGEDIFTTQSTIDAFERQFDKLIQIVLTSPCGF
;
A
#
# COMPACT_ATOMS: atom_id res chain seq x y z
N MET A 1 17.87 6.30 -12.87
CA MET A 1 18.87 5.55 -12.08
C MET A 1 18.34 5.49 -10.66
N CYS A 2 18.47 4.36 -9.98
CA CYS A 2 18.04 4.26 -8.59
C CYS A 2 19.05 4.92 -7.65
N PRO A 3 18.58 5.56 -6.56
CA PRO A 3 19.46 6.11 -5.55
C PRO A 3 20.20 5.01 -4.79
N ILE A 4 21.28 5.39 -4.11
CA ILE A 4 22.06 4.49 -3.26
C ILE A 4 21.34 4.31 -1.93
N VAL A 5 21.25 3.07 -1.46
CA VAL A 5 20.72 2.74 -0.13
C VAL A 5 21.83 2.20 0.75
N TYR A 6 21.82 2.64 2.01
CA TYR A 6 22.65 2.08 3.07
C TYR A 6 21.77 1.31 4.05
N VAL A 7 22.09 0.04 4.28
CA VAL A 7 21.46 -0.80 5.30
C VAL A 7 22.53 -1.19 6.31
N ASP A 8 22.38 -0.75 7.55
CA ASP A 8 23.35 -0.95 8.63
C ASP A 8 24.80 -0.55 8.27
N GLY A 9 24.94 0.44 7.38
CA GLY A 9 26.22 0.98 6.92
C GLY A 9 26.78 0.31 5.66
N GLU A 10 26.14 -0.75 5.17
CA GLU A 10 26.51 -1.39 3.90
C GLU A 10 25.72 -0.79 2.73
N GLU A 11 26.43 -0.51 1.64
CA GLU A 11 25.83 -0.01 0.40
C GLU A 11 25.13 -1.16 -0.34
N ILE A 12 23.86 -0.96 -0.70
CA ILE A 12 23.06 -1.94 -1.42
C ILE A 12 22.41 -1.30 -2.65
N GLU A 13 22.55 -1.96 -3.79
CA GLU A 13 21.90 -1.56 -5.04
C GLU A 13 20.39 -1.85 -4.99
N MET A 14 19.58 -0.85 -5.33
CA MET A 14 18.14 -1.04 -5.50
C MET A 14 17.80 -1.59 -6.88
N LEU A 15 16.76 -2.40 -6.94
CA LEU A 15 16.20 -2.88 -8.21
C LEU A 15 15.24 -1.83 -8.78
N ASN A 16 15.18 -1.75 -10.11
CA ASN A 16 14.20 -0.90 -10.77
C ASN A 16 12.82 -1.58 -10.80
N ARG A 17 11.84 -0.97 -10.14
CA ARG A 17 10.43 -1.34 -10.10
C ARG A 17 9.62 -0.57 -11.15
N SER A 18 9.98 -0.70 -12.42
CA SER A 18 9.20 -0.09 -13.51
C SER A 18 9.11 -0.98 -14.75
N SER A 19 7.95 -0.97 -15.42
CA SER A 19 7.84 -1.50 -16.78
C SER A 19 8.43 -0.52 -17.81
N ILE A 20 8.84 -1.06 -18.96
CA ILE A 20 9.57 -0.38 -20.06
C ILE A 20 8.87 0.92 -20.55
N ASN A 21 7.57 1.08 -20.35
CA ASN A 21 6.77 2.18 -20.91
C ASN A 21 6.42 3.31 -19.92
N ASN A 22 7.07 3.38 -18.75
CA ASN A 22 6.63 4.30 -17.69
C ASN A 22 7.35 5.66 -17.66
N ALA A 23 6.59 6.66 -17.23
CA ALA A 23 7.02 8.06 -17.12
C ALA A 23 7.82 8.39 -15.82
N GLU A 24 8.03 7.42 -14.92
CA GLU A 24 8.86 7.60 -13.73
C GLU A 24 9.62 6.32 -13.36
N THR A 25 10.80 6.49 -12.77
CA THR A 25 11.58 5.41 -12.16
C THR A 25 11.09 5.21 -10.73
N VAL A 26 10.71 3.98 -10.39
CA VAL A 26 10.48 3.53 -9.01
C VAL A 26 11.55 2.49 -8.69
N CYS A 27 12.04 2.50 -7.46
CA CYS A 27 13.12 1.63 -7.02
C CYS A 27 12.67 0.84 -5.81
N GLU A 28 13.12 -0.40 -5.71
CA GLU A 28 12.76 -1.30 -4.62
C GLU A 28 14.00 -1.99 -4.04
N LEU A 29 13.94 -2.27 -2.74
CA LEU A 29 14.92 -3.09 -2.06
C LEU A 29 14.18 -3.93 -1.00
N THR A 30 14.37 -5.24 -1.04
CA THR A 30 13.92 -6.13 0.04
C THR A 30 14.97 -6.12 1.15
N VAL A 31 14.52 -5.81 2.36
CA VAL A 31 15.37 -5.76 3.57
C VAL A 31 14.92 -6.79 4.58
N GLN A 32 15.86 -7.32 5.36
CA GLN A 32 15.53 -8.21 6.48
C GLN A 32 14.90 -7.40 7.62
N THR A 33 13.96 -7.98 8.35
CA THR A 33 13.29 -7.33 9.49
C THR A 33 14.23 -7.03 10.67
N SER A 34 15.42 -7.62 10.67
CA SER A 34 16.49 -7.37 11.64
C SER A 34 17.31 -6.10 11.37
N ALA A 35 17.11 -5.45 10.22
CA ALA A 35 17.83 -4.23 9.85
C ALA A 35 17.58 -3.11 10.87
N LYS A 36 18.63 -2.45 11.33
CA LYS A 36 18.55 -1.43 12.40
C LYS A 36 18.59 -0.01 11.88
N ASN A 37 19.19 0.20 10.72
CA ASN A 37 19.28 1.50 10.07
C ASN A 37 19.12 1.32 8.56
N ILE A 38 18.24 2.12 7.98
CA ILE A 38 18.07 2.20 6.53
C ILE A 38 18.10 3.68 6.16
N SER A 39 18.94 4.05 5.19
CA SER A 39 18.92 5.38 4.60
C SER A 39 19.02 5.32 3.08
N ILE A 40 18.28 6.20 2.42
CA ILE A 40 18.34 6.43 0.97
C ILE A 40 19.07 7.76 0.81
N GLU A 41 20.30 7.74 0.32
CA GLU A 41 21.20 8.90 0.39
C GLU A 41 21.26 9.44 1.85
N ASP A 42 20.93 10.72 2.06
CA ASP A 42 20.91 11.37 3.38
C ASP A 42 19.57 11.19 4.14
N LEU A 43 18.57 10.55 3.53
CA LEU A 43 17.24 10.39 4.10
C LEU A 43 17.12 9.09 4.91
N ARG A 44 16.92 9.19 6.22
CA ARG A 44 16.60 8.03 7.06
C ARG A 44 15.19 7.54 6.81
N VAL A 45 15.04 6.23 6.65
CA VAL A 45 13.75 5.54 6.47
C VAL A 45 13.34 4.91 7.81
N PRO A 46 12.05 5.00 8.20
CA PRO A 46 11.58 4.35 9.42
C PRO A 46 11.70 2.83 9.30
N ILE A 47 12.16 2.19 10.38
CA ILE A 47 12.25 0.73 10.50
C ILE A 47 11.14 0.20 11.41
N LEU A 48 10.80 -1.07 11.25
CA LEU A 48 9.90 -1.76 12.17
C LEU A 48 10.63 -1.98 13.52
N PRO A 49 10.11 -1.51 14.65
CA PRO A 49 10.75 -1.77 15.94
C PRO A 49 10.63 -3.25 16.32
N GLU A 50 11.56 -3.74 17.15
CA GLU A 50 11.55 -5.13 17.65
C GLU A 50 10.23 -5.50 18.36
N LYS A 51 9.57 -4.51 18.97
CA LYS A 51 8.26 -4.66 19.61
C LYS A 51 7.30 -3.57 19.11
N VAL A 52 6.31 -3.98 18.32
CA VAL A 52 5.19 -3.14 17.92
C VAL A 52 4.18 -3.05 19.07
N ASN A 53 3.93 -1.84 19.57
CA ASN A 53 2.97 -1.59 20.66
C ASN A 53 1.77 -0.75 20.21
N LYS A 54 1.96 0.12 19.20
CA LYS A 54 0.92 1.02 18.72
C LYS A 54 0.78 0.92 17.21
N ILE A 55 -0.40 0.48 16.77
CA ILE A 55 -0.74 0.33 15.36
C ILE A 55 -1.87 1.31 15.04
N ALA A 56 -1.72 2.04 13.94
CA ALA A 56 -2.83 2.81 13.36
C ALA A 56 -3.39 2.05 12.15
N PHE A 57 -4.72 1.96 12.06
CA PHE A 57 -5.41 1.40 10.91
C PHE A 57 -6.11 2.52 10.15
N ILE A 58 -6.02 2.48 8.82
CA ILE A 58 -6.70 3.39 7.92
C ILE A 58 -7.07 2.64 6.63
N GLY A 59 -8.09 3.08 5.91
CA GLY A 59 -8.56 2.49 4.66
C GLY A 59 -9.45 3.47 3.92
N ASP A 60 -9.80 3.16 2.67
CA ASP A 60 -10.80 3.91 1.89
C ASP A 60 -10.47 5.41 1.80
N THR A 61 -9.21 5.72 1.52
CA THR A 61 -8.65 7.06 1.71
C THR A 61 -8.74 7.96 0.48
N GLY A 62 -8.87 7.40 -0.71
CA GLY A 62 -8.86 8.20 -1.95
C GLY A 62 -10.07 9.12 -2.09
N CYS A 63 -9.98 10.11 -2.99
CA CYS A 63 -11.09 11.02 -3.23
C CYS A 63 -12.03 10.54 -4.34
N ARG A 64 -13.32 10.36 -4.03
CA ARG A 64 -14.31 9.76 -4.93
C ARG A 64 -14.78 10.73 -6.03
N ILE A 65 -14.25 10.51 -7.24
CA ILE A 65 -14.73 11.16 -8.47
C ILE A 65 -15.10 10.09 -9.49
N ASN A 66 -16.40 9.86 -9.67
CA ASN A 66 -16.94 9.01 -10.71
C ASN A 66 -18.11 9.71 -11.45
N MET A 67 -18.78 8.98 -12.34
CA MET A 67 -19.88 9.56 -13.14
C MET A 67 -21.11 9.95 -12.30
N LEU A 68 -21.35 9.27 -11.18
CA LEU A 68 -22.55 9.44 -10.34
C LEU A 68 -22.30 10.37 -9.14
N PHE A 69 -21.09 10.33 -8.58
CA PHE A 69 -20.71 11.05 -7.37
C PHE A 69 -19.34 11.71 -7.53
N GLN A 70 -19.25 12.99 -7.19
CA GLN A 70 -18.03 13.79 -7.26
C GLN A 70 -17.83 14.54 -5.94
N GLN A 71 -17.01 13.96 -5.07
CA GLN A 71 -16.57 14.53 -3.80
C GLN A 71 -15.77 15.81 -4.03
N GLU A 72 -15.86 16.79 -3.12
CA GLU A 72 -15.08 18.04 -3.22
C GLU A 72 -13.63 17.83 -2.76
N CYS A 73 -12.81 17.23 -3.62
CA CYS A 73 -11.43 16.85 -3.29
C CYS A 73 -10.47 18.01 -2.98
N ASN A 74 -10.86 19.26 -3.26
CA ASN A 74 -10.06 20.44 -2.90
C ASN A 74 -10.42 20.98 -1.50
N SER A 75 -11.42 20.40 -0.84
CA SER A 75 -11.89 20.82 0.48
C SER A 75 -11.42 19.85 1.55
N VAL A 76 -10.71 20.37 2.56
CA VAL A 76 -10.28 19.58 3.72
C VAL A 76 -11.47 19.03 4.51
N ASP A 77 -12.62 19.71 4.51
CA ASP A 77 -13.81 19.23 5.21
C ASP A 77 -14.49 18.08 4.47
N SER A 78 -14.43 18.08 3.14
CA SER A 78 -15.03 17.01 2.31
C SER A 78 -14.09 15.83 2.12
N TRP A 79 -12.78 16.05 2.09
CA TRP A 79 -11.76 15.01 1.94
C TRP A 79 -10.55 15.28 2.86
N PRO A 80 -10.65 14.91 4.15
CA PRO A 80 -9.69 15.29 5.19
C PRO A 80 -8.43 14.40 5.27
N LEU A 81 -8.03 13.69 4.21
CA LEU A 81 -6.98 12.66 4.32
C LEU A 81 -5.69 13.18 4.97
N LYS A 82 -5.13 14.30 4.48
CA LYS A 82 -3.92 14.90 5.07
C LYS A 82 -4.09 15.21 6.55
N LYS A 83 -5.24 15.79 6.94
CA LYS A 83 -5.55 16.11 8.35
C LYS A 83 -5.64 14.84 9.20
N ASN A 84 -6.22 13.77 8.68
CA ASN A 84 -6.31 12.49 9.38
C ASN A 84 -4.93 11.86 9.56
N LEU A 85 -4.09 11.87 8.51
CA LEU A 85 -2.72 11.37 8.57
C LEU A 85 -1.86 12.20 9.54
N ASP A 86 -1.99 13.52 9.53
CA ASP A 86 -1.31 14.40 10.50
C ASP A 86 -1.73 14.11 11.94
N SER A 87 -3.02 13.85 12.17
CA SER A 87 -3.52 13.43 13.47
C SER A 87 -2.94 12.08 13.90
N ILE A 88 -2.83 11.11 12.99
CA ILE A 88 -2.22 9.80 13.28
C ILE A 88 -0.74 9.99 13.63
N ALA A 89 -0.01 10.83 12.89
CA ALA A 89 1.40 11.11 13.13
C ALA A 89 1.67 11.64 14.55
N LEU A 90 0.77 12.48 15.11
CA LEU A 90 0.88 12.97 16.49
C LEU A 90 0.91 11.83 17.53
N HIS A 91 0.28 10.70 17.22
CA HIS A 91 0.28 9.54 18.11
C HIS A 91 1.53 8.68 17.99
N LYS A 92 2.42 8.91 17.00
CA LYS A 92 3.66 8.15 16.77
C LYS A 92 3.41 6.63 16.78
N PRO A 93 2.66 6.10 15.81
CA PRO A 93 2.48 4.65 15.69
C PRO A 93 3.79 3.96 15.32
N ASP A 94 3.97 2.75 15.83
CA ASP A 94 5.10 1.87 15.50
C ASP A 94 4.93 1.24 14.11
N LEU A 95 3.68 1.10 13.67
CA LEU A 95 3.28 0.57 12.37
C LEU A 95 1.95 1.20 11.93
N ILE A 96 1.82 1.51 10.65
CA ILE A 96 0.55 1.93 10.05
C ILE A 96 0.10 0.86 9.07
N ILE A 97 -1.14 0.42 9.20
CA ILE A 97 -1.76 -0.57 8.31
C ILE A 97 -2.81 0.16 7.47
N HIS A 98 -2.61 0.15 6.14
CA HIS A 98 -3.62 0.64 5.21
C HIS A 98 -4.35 -0.55 4.57
N VAL A 99 -5.65 -0.66 4.79
CA VAL A 99 -6.45 -1.86 4.45
C VAL A 99 -7.04 -1.82 3.03
N GLY A 100 -6.35 -1.16 2.09
CA GLY A 100 -6.81 -1.04 0.70
C GLY A 100 -7.59 0.23 0.39
N ASP A 101 -7.87 0.41 -0.90
CA ASP A 101 -8.72 1.47 -1.43
C ASP A 101 -8.10 2.85 -1.25
N TYR A 102 -6.99 3.06 -1.96
CA TYR A 102 -6.20 4.29 -1.94
C TYR A 102 -6.66 5.26 -3.03
N HIS A 103 -7.16 4.73 -4.15
CA HIS A 103 -7.38 5.53 -5.36
C HIS A 103 -8.86 5.57 -5.79
N TYR A 104 -9.41 6.76 -5.92
CA TYR A 104 -10.84 6.93 -6.17
C TYR A 104 -11.21 7.96 -7.28
N ARG A 105 -10.22 8.65 -7.87
CA ARG A 105 -10.42 9.65 -8.93
C ARG A 105 -10.59 9.04 -10.33
N GLN A 106 -11.69 8.36 -10.59
CA GLN A 106 -11.90 7.60 -11.84
C GLN A 106 -12.16 8.47 -13.07
N THR A 107 -13.00 9.50 -12.95
CA THR A 107 -13.47 10.29 -14.10
C THR A 107 -13.18 11.77 -13.95
N LYS A 108 -13.26 12.51 -15.06
CA LYS A 108 -13.14 13.97 -15.04
C LYS A 108 -14.20 14.62 -14.14
N CYS A 109 -13.75 15.57 -13.35
CA CYS A 109 -14.59 16.42 -12.50
C CYS A 109 -15.42 17.40 -13.35
N ARG A 110 -16.72 17.53 -13.07
CA ARG A 110 -17.64 18.45 -13.76
C ARG A 110 -17.40 19.90 -13.36
N ASN A 111 -16.98 20.15 -12.12
CA ASN A 111 -16.65 21.46 -11.60
C ASN A 111 -15.24 21.43 -10.99
N THR A 112 -14.23 21.69 -11.81
CA THR A 112 -12.82 21.59 -11.43
C THR A 112 -12.43 22.48 -10.26
N LYS A 113 -13.19 23.54 -9.94
CA LYS A 113 -12.98 24.34 -8.73
C LYS A 113 -13.23 23.52 -7.45
N LYS A 114 -14.14 22.54 -7.48
CA LYS A 114 -14.51 21.70 -6.34
C LYS A 114 -13.64 20.44 -6.19
N CYS A 115 -13.47 19.68 -7.28
CA CYS A 115 -12.76 18.40 -7.23
C CYS A 115 -11.37 18.38 -7.90
N GLY A 116 -10.96 19.48 -8.53
CA GLY A 116 -9.70 19.55 -9.29
C GLY A 116 -9.83 18.97 -10.70
N ASP A 117 -8.71 18.90 -11.41
CA ASP A 117 -8.61 18.37 -12.79
C ASP A 117 -7.75 17.10 -12.87
N ILE A 118 -7.40 16.51 -11.72
CA ILE A 118 -6.67 15.24 -11.63
C ILE A 118 -7.68 14.09 -11.58
N TYR A 119 -7.55 13.16 -12.53
CA TYR A 119 -8.40 11.97 -12.64
C TYR A 119 -7.73 10.88 -13.49
N GLY A 120 -8.35 9.70 -13.52
CA GLY A 120 -7.87 8.50 -14.20
C GLY A 120 -6.84 7.73 -13.36
N TYR A 121 -6.50 6.53 -13.80
CA TYR A 121 -5.58 5.63 -13.07
C TYR A 121 -4.12 5.90 -13.42
N ASN A 122 -3.68 7.16 -13.30
CA ASN A 122 -2.32 7.58 -13.66
C ASN A 122 -1.52 8.04 -12.44
N LYS A 123 -0.21 8.23 -12.65
CA LYS A 123 0.72 8.76 -11.64
C LYS A 123 0.16 9.98 -10.90
N LYS A 124 -0.36 10.99 -11.62
CA LYS A 124 -0.81 12.23 -11.00
C LYS A 124 -1.95 11.98 -10.01
N ALA A 125 -2.85 11.06 -10.32
CA ALA A 125 -3.96 10.70 -9.45
C ALA A 125 -3.50 9.88 -8.23
N TRP A 126 -2.54 8.96 -8.37
CA TRP A 126 -1.90 8.27 -7.25
C TRP A 126 -1.18 9.21 -6.29
N TYR A 127 -0.44 10.18 -6.82
CA TYR A 127 0.21 11.20 -6.00
C TYR A 127 -0.82 12.09 -5.30
N ALA A 128 -1.88 12.49 -6.00
CA ALA A 128 -2.92 13.30 -5.42
C ALA A 128 -3.65 12.57 -4.28
N ASP A 129 -4.09 11.33 -4.50
CA ASP A 129 -4.91 10.57 -3.54
C ASP A 129 -4.11 9.96 -2.38
N TRP A 130 -2.83 9.62 -2.57
CA TRP A 130 -2.06 8.93 -1.53
C TRP A 130 -0.70 9.56 -1.22
N PHE A 131 0.22 9.64 -2.19
CA PHE A 131 1.62 9.95 -1.86
C PHE A 131 1.84 11.37 -1.33
N GLU A 132 1.16 12.39 -1.87
CA GLU A 132 1.30 13.74 -1.30
C GLU A 132 0.66 13.86 0.09
N PRO A 133 -0.58 13.38 0.33
CA PRO A 133 -1.14 13.37 1.66
C PRO A 133 -0.30 12.59 2.69
N ALA A 134 0.33 11.48 2.29
CA ALA A 134 1.09 10.60 3.17
C ALA A 134 2.57 10.95 3.33
N LYS A 135 3.10 11.88 2.52
CA LYS A 135 4.53 12.21 2.44
C LYS A 135 5.21 12.37 3.81
N ASP A 136 4.63 13.19 4.67
CA ASP A 136 5.24 13.53 5.98
C ASP A 136 5.21 12.33 6.95
N ILE A 137 4.14 11.54 6.95
CA ILE A 137 3.98 10.41 7.86
C ILE A 137 4.77 9.17 7.37
N SER A 138 5.00 9.03 6.07
CA SER A 138 5.85 7.99 5.48
C SER A 138 7.32 8.08 5.90
N LEU A 139 7.77 9.26 6.37
CA LEU A 139 9.11 9.44 6.95
C LEU A 139 9.15 9.14 8.45
N GLN A 140 8.00 8.92 9.09
CA GLN A 140 7.91 8.77 10.55
C GLN A 140 7.65 7.33 10.98
N SER A 141 6.82 6.59 10.23
CA SER A 141 6.40 5.24 10.59
C SER A 141 6.41 4.32 9.36
N PRO A 142 6.76 3.03 9.52
CA PRO A 142 6.62 2.07 8.44
C PRO A 142 5.15 1.80 8.12
N PHE A 143 4.88 1.43 6.88
CA PHE A 143 3.55 1.07 6.39
C PHE A 143 3.47 -0.40 6.01
N LEU A 144 2.35 -1.04 6.34
CA LEU A 144 1.91 -2.30 5.76
C LEU A 144 0.70 -1.99 4.86
N PHE A 145 0.87 -2.24 3.56
CA PHE A 145 -0.16 -2.01 2.57
C PHE A 145 -0.91 -3.28 2.24
N VAL A 146 -2.24 -3.20 2.20
CA VAL A 146 -3.14 -4.24 1.70
C VAL A 146 -3.86 -3.72 0.47
N ARG A 147 -4.18 -4.61 -0.49
CA ARG A 147 -4.83 -4.26 -1.75
C ARG A 147 -6.34 -4.16 -1.57
N GLY A 148 -6.95 -3.10 -2.08
CA GLY A 148 -8.40 -2.94 -2.14
C GLY A 148 -8.98 -3.23 -3.53
N ASN A 149 -10.30 -3.27 -3.64
CA ASN A 149 -10.99 -3.53 -4.91
C ASN A 149 -10.91 -2.34 -5.87
N HIS A 150 -10.58 -1.14 -5.39
CA HIS A 150 -10.25 0.01 -6.22
C HIS A 150 -8.90 -0.12 -6.93
N GLU A 151 -8.08 -1.09 -6.53
CA GLU A 151 -6.80 -1.45 -7.13
C GLU A 151 -6.87 -2.72 -8.01
N SER A 152 -8.08 -3.21 -8.32
CA SER A 152 -8.29 -4.36 -9.21
C SER A 152 -7.95 -4.07 -10.68
N CYS A 153 -7.85 -5.12 -11.50
CA CYS A 153 -7.28 -5.08 -12.86
C CYS A 153 -7.98 -4.15 -13.86
N ASN A 154 -9.24 -3.80 -13.61
CA ASN A 154 -10.00 -2.83 -14.40
C ASN A 154 -9.93 -1.39 -13.82
N ARG A 155 -9.07 -1.17 -12.83
CA ARG A 155 -8.98 0.06 -12.04
C ARG A 155 -7.53 0.48 -11.83
N ALA A 156 -7.13 0.81 -10.60
CA ALA A 156 -5.84 1.41 -10.30
C ALA A 156 -4.66 0.42 -10.18
N TYR A 157 -4.80 -0.82 -10.67
CA TYR A 157 -3.82 -1.90 -10.46
C TYR A 157 -2.39 -1.54 -10.85
N GLU A 158 -2.19 -0.77 -11.93
CA GLU A 158 -0.85 -0.40 -12.39
C GLU A 158 -0.08 0.36 -11.31
N GLY A 159 -0.76 1.20 -10.52
CA GLY A 159 -0.13 1.91 -9.40
C GLY A 159 0.03 1.01 -8.17
N TRP A 160 -0.91 0.12 -7.88
CA TRP A 160 -0.75 -0.87 -6.80
C TRP A 160 0.53 -1.69 -6.99
N PHE A 161 0.66 -2.35 -8.15
CA PHE A 161 1.82 -3.17 -8.46
C PHE A 161 3.09 -2.35 -8.64
N ARG A 162 2.99 -1.07 -9.02
CA ARG A 162 4.17 -0.21 -9.11
C ARG A 162 4.67 0.26 -7.76
N TYR A 163 3.80 0.64 -6.82
CA TYR A 163 4.25 1.37 -5.63
C TYR A 163 4.09 0.62 -4.31
N LEU A 164 3.09 -0.25 -4.17
CA LEU A 164 2.63 -0.74 -2.85
C LEU A 164 2.68 -2.27 -2.69
N ASP A 165 2.67 -3.01 -3.80
CA ASP A 165 2.70 -4.46 -3.77
C ASP A 165 4.00 -5.01 -3.16
N SER A 166 3.85 -5.97 -2.23
CA SER A 166 4.94 -6.48 -1.39
C SER A 166 5.85 -7.48 -2.09
N TYR A 167 5.43 -8.03 -3.23
CA TYR A 167 6.27 -8.93 -4.01
C TYR A 167 7.20 -8.15 -4.92
N PRO A 168 8.40 -8.68 -5.22
CA PRO A 168 9.27 -8.11 -6.24
C PRO A 168 8.51 -7.83 -7.53
N PHE A 169 8.83 -6.72 -8.18
CA PHE A 169 8.08 -6.30 -9.35
C PHE A 169 8.17 -7.35 -10.47
N SER A 170 7.02 -7.93 -10.81
CA SER A 170 6.88 -8.77 -12.00
C SER A 170 6.03 -8.03 -13.02
N SER A 171 6.51 -7.99 -14.27
CA SER A 171 5.76 -7.40 -15.39
C SER A 171 4.58 -8.27 -15.87
N GLU A 172 4.19 -9.27 -15.09
CA GLU A 172 3.09 -10.16 -15.40
C GLU A 172 1.74 -9.44 -15.45
N LYS A 173 0.79 -10.04 -16.17
CA LYS A 173 -0.58 -9.54 -16.28
C LYS A 173 -1.22 -9.49 -14.90
N CYS A 174 -1.96 -8.42 -14.62
CA CYS A 174 -2.72 -8.28 -13.39
C CYS A 174 -3.56 -9.52 -13.09
N GLY A 175 -3.47 -9.99 -11.84
CA GLY A 175 -4.28 -11.08 -11.31
C GLY A 175 -5.41 -10.58 -10.41
N ASN A 176 -6.50 -11.35 -10.36
CA ASN A 176 -7.63 -11.09 -9.44
C ASN A 176 -7.18 -11.14 -7.97
N PHE A 177 -6.23 -12.01 -7.64
CA PHE A 177 -5.66 -12.15 -6.30
C PHE A 177 -4.14 -12.17 -6.39
N VAL A 178 -3.48 -11.48 -5.47
CA VAL A 178 -2.06 -11.72 -5.17
C VAL A 178 -1.94 -12.83 -4.13
N SER A 179 -0.77 -13.48 -4.09
CA SER A 179 -0.52 -14.51 -3.07
C SER A 179 -0.57 -13.90 -1.66
N SER A 180 -1.14 -14.62 -0.71
CA SER A 180 -1.00 -14.27 0.70
C SER A 180 0.44 -14.43 1.18
N TRP A 181 0.80 -13.61 2.17
CA TRP A 181 2.11 -13.59 2.82
C TRP A 181 1.97 -13.22 4.29
N SER A 182 3.06 -13.32 5.05
CA SER A 182 3.06 -12.95 6.47
C SER A 182 4.23 -12.04 6.82
N LEU A 183 4.01 -11.15 7.77
CA LEU A 183 5.03 -10.34 8.42
C LEU A 183 5.16 -10.77 9.87
N ASP A 184 6.36 -11.21 10.27
CA ASP A 184 6.72 -11.39 11.67
C ASP A 184 7.21 -10.06 12.24
N ALA A 185 6.48 -9.51 13.21
CA ALA A 185 6.68 -8.19 13.81
C ALA A 185 6.94 -8.33 15.33
N GLY A 186 7.91 -9.18 15.68
CA GLY A 186 8.24 -9.52 17.06
C GLY A 186 7.16 -10.40 17.70
N PRO A 187 6.46 -9.95 18.77
CA PRO A 187 5.42 -10.75 19.43
C PRO A 187 4.12 -10.86 18.62
N MET A 188 4.00 -10.11 17.52
CA MET A 188 2.85 -10.13 16.63
C MET A 188 3.23 -10.71 15.27
N LYS A 189 2.30 -11.46 14.68
CA LYS A 189 2.40 -11.90 13.29
C LYS A 189 1.20 -11.39 12.52
N PHE A 190 1.45 -10.76 11.38
CA PHE A 190 0.41 -10.35 10.44
C PHE A 190 0.34 -11.36 9.32
N PHE A 191 -0.88 -11.77 8.98
CA PHE A 191 -1.17 -12.53 7.77
C PHE A 191 -1.95 -11.65 6.82
N ILE A 192 -1.40 -11.43 5.62
CA ILE A 192 -1.95 -10.54 4.62
C ILE A 192 -2.67 -11.39 3.59
N PHE A 193 -3.96 -11.10 3.42
CA PHE A 193 -4.89 -11.79 2.56
C PHE A 193 -5.45 -10.82 1.52
N ASP A 194 -5.41 -11.19 0.25
CA ASP A 194 -5.98 -10.37 -0.82
C ASP A 194 -7.45 -10.75 -1.05
N SER A 195 -8.34 -9.86 -0.62
CA SER A 195 -9.79 -9.93 -0.85
C SER A 195 -10.29 -8.97 -1.93
N SER A 196 -9.40 -8.31 -2.68
CA SER A 196 -9.75 -7.20 -3.59
C SER A 196 -10.70 -7.57 -4.74
N SER A 197 -10.79 -8.85 -5.09
CA SER A 197 -11.74 -9.36 -6.08
C SER A 197 -12.84 -10.23 -5.47
N GLY A 198 -12.98 -10.23 -4.14
CA GLY A 198 -14.07 -10.89 -3.44
C GLY A 198 -15.38 -10.11 -3.55
N GLU A 199 -16.50 -10.83 -3.58
CA GLU A 199 -17.86 -10.28 -3.60
C GLU A 199 -18.68 -10.97 -2.52
N ASP A 200 -19.45 -10.20 -1.73
CA ASP A 200 -20.17 -10.73 -0.57
C ASP A 200 -21.41 -11.56 -0.95
N ILE A 201 -22.05 -11.22 -2.06
CA ILE A 201 -23.36 -11.77 -2.45
C ILE A 201 -23.23 -12.85 -3.52
N PHE A 202 -22.39 -12.61 -4.53
CA PHE A 202 -22.22 -13.51 -5.67
C PHE A 202 -20.77 -13.95 -5.77
N THR A 203 -20.46 -15.09 -5.16
CA THR A 203 -19.14 -15.71 -5.25
C THR A 203 -19.10 -16.81 -6.30
N THR A 204 -17.95 -17.00 -6.93
CA THR A 204 -17.70 -18.12 -7.84
C THR A 204 -16.86 -19.18 -7.14
N GLN A 205 -16.94 -20.43 -7.61
CA GLN A 205 -16.07 -21.49 -7.08
C GLN A 205 -14.59 -21.12 -7.21
N SER A 206 -14.19 -20.46 -8.30
CA SER A 206 -12.80 -20.01 -8.46
C SER A 206 -12.34 -19.02 -7.40
N THR A 207 -13.24 -18.16 -6.90
CA THR A 207 -12.96 -17.22 -5.81
C THR A 207 -12.85 -17.97 -4.48
N ILE A 208 -13.77 -18.91 -4.22
CA ILE A 208 -13.71 -19.78 -3.03
C ILE A 208 -12.38 -20.55 -3.02
N ASP A 209 -12.03 -21.23 -4.11
CA ASP A 209 -10.79 -22.00 -4.22
C ASP A 209 -9.55 -21.10 -4.06
N ALA A 210 -9.61 -19.85 -4.52
CA ALA A 210 -8.52 -18.89 -4.34
C ALA A 210 -8.37 -18.47 -2.88
N PHE A 211 -9.47 -18.26 -2.17
CA PHE A 211 -9.46 -17.94 -0.75
C PHE A 211 -9.00 -19.13 0.10
N GLU A 212 -9.46 -20.34 -0.20
CA GLU A 212 -8.99 -21.58 0.43
C GLU A 212 -7.47 -21.72 0.27
N ARG A 213 -6.93 -21.60 -0.96
CA ARG A 213 -5.49 -21.64 -1.19
C ARG A 213 -4.71 -20.58 -0.41
N GLN A 214 -5.28 -19.39 -0.21
CA GLN A 214 -4.64 -18.36 0.61
C GLN A 214 -4.65 -18.75 2.09
N PHE A 215 -5.78 -19.24 2.63
CA PHE A 215 -5.88 -19.67 4.04
C PHE A 215 -5.07 -20.93 4.35
N ASP A 216 -4.91 -21.85 3.41
CA ASP A 216 -4.04 -23.03 3.59
C ASP A 216 -2.59 -22.62 3.91
N LYS A 217 -2.11 -21.52 3.33
CA LYS A 217 -0.79 -20.96 3.67
C LYS A 217 -0.72 -20.48 5.12
N LEU A 218 -1.79 -19.91 5.67
CA LEU A 218 -1.85 -19.51 7.08
C LEU A 218 -1.67 -20.72 8.00
N ILE A 219 -2.32 -21.85 7.69
CA ILE A 219 -2.20 -23.09 8.45
C ILE A 219 -0.76 -23.60 8.43
N GLN A 220 -0.12 -23.62 7.25
CA GLN A 220 1.28 -24.03 7.12
C GLN A 220 2.25 -23.14 7.93
N ILE A 221 2.00 -21.84 7.94
CA ILE A 221 2.78 -20.86 8.71
C ILE A 221 2.66 -21.10 10.22
N VAL A 222 1.44 -21.37 10.72
CA VAL A 222 1.21 -21.66 12.15
C VAL A 222 1.89 -22.97 12.57
N LEU A 223 1.90 -23.98 11.70
CA LEU A 223 2.54 -25.27 11.97
C LEU A 223 4.07 -25.23 11.96
N THR A 224 4.68 -24.28 11.25
CA THR A 224 6.14 -24.14 11.11
C THR A 224 6.75 -23.11 12.06
N SER A 225 5.94 -22.29 12.72
CA SER A 225 6.36 -21.34 13.75
C SER A 225 5.23 -21.16 14.77
N PRO A 226 5.03 -22.12 15.68
CA PRO A 226 3.97 -22.03 16.68
C PRO A 226 4.19 -20.79 17.54
N CYS A 227 3.16 -19.95 17.66
CA CYS A 227 3.15 -18.87 18.64
C CYS A 227 3.37 -19.50 20.02
N GLY A 228 4.54 -19.29 20.61
CA GLY A 228 4.80 -19.68 21.99
C GLY A 228 3.91 -18.86 22.91
N PHE A 229 2.99 -19.51 23.61
CA PHE A 229 2.26 -18.93 24.73
C PHE A 229 3.11 -18.94 25.99
#